data_AF-A0A6M4MGE0-F1
#
_entry.id   AF-A0A6M4MGE0-F1
#
_cell.length_a   1.000
_cell.length_b   1.000
_cell.length_c   1.000
_cell.angle_alpha   90.00
_cell.angle_beta   90.00
_cell.angle_gamma   90.00
#
_symmetry.space_group_name_H-M   'P 1'
#
loop_
_entity.id
_entity.type
_entity.pdbx_description
1 polymer ?
#
loop_
_entity_poly.entity_id
_entity_poly.type
_entity_poly.pdbx_seq_one_letter_code
_entity_poly.pdbx_strand_id
1 'polypeptide(L)'
;MTNPASINIAEVMDNPEKIEWILNKIAFLETELAKLKKPQNQWLTLEEAAAELGKSVSAVRQRLKSTKKPMPKGKVWKQAKKGHAISVNVTNFRKFM
;
A
#
# COMPACT_ATOMS: atom_id res chain seq x y z
N MET A 1 21.61 17.84 -3.67
CA MET A 1 21.94 16.48 -3.17
C MET A 1 22.38 16.64 -1.73
N THR A 2 21.52 16.34 -0.76
CA THR A 2 21.89 16.42 0.66
C THR A 2 22.67 15.17 1.02
N ASN A 3 23.96 15.34 1.31
CA ASN A 3 24.81 14.29 1.83
C ASN A 3 24.19 13.77 3.14
N PRO A 4 23.88 12.47 3.29
CA PRO A 4 23.54 11.95 4.60
C PRO A 4 24.77 12.12 5.48
N ALA A 5 24.63 12.87 6.57
CA ALA A 5 25.72 13.03 7.55
C ALA A 5 26.29 11.65 7.86
N SER A 6 27.58 11.45 7.57
CA SER A 6 28.27 10.20 7.84
C SER A 6 28.27 9.98 9.35
N ILE A 7 27.48 9.01 9.81
CA ILE A 7 27.41 8.65 11.23
C ILE A 7 28.77 8.08 11.61
N ASN A 8 29.47 8.73 12.54
CA ASN A 8 30.71 8.23 13.11
C ASN A 8 30.40 7.08 14.08
N ILE A 9 30.53 5.84 13.59
CA ILE A 9 30.12 4.63 14.32
C ILE A 9 30.90 4.47 15.63
N ALA A 10 32.17 4.89 15.68
CA ALA A 10 33.01 4.76 16.88
C ALA A 10 32.48 5.58 18.06
N GLU A 11 32.03 6.82 17.81
CA GLU A 11 31.48 7.74 18.82
C GLU A 11 30.09 7.30 19.33
N VAL A 12 29.38 6.50 18.53
CA VAL A 12 28.08 5.92 18.86
C VAL A 12 28.23 4.66 19.72
N MET A 13 29.30 3.89 19.52
CA MET A 13 29.57 2.65 20.25
C MET A 13 29.94 2.87 21.73
N ASP A 14 30.43 4.06 22.09
CA ASP A 14 30.83 4.40 23.47
C ASP A 14 29.65 4.74 24.40
N ASN A 15 28.41 4.72 23.89
CA ASN A 15 27.23 5.02 24.69
C ASN A 15 26.10 4.00 24.41
N PRO A 16 25.95 2.97 25.26
CA PRO A 16 24.94 1.92 25.11
C PRO A 16 23.51 2.45 24.93
N GLU A 17 23.14 3.54 25.61
CA GLU A 17 21.81 4.15 25.50
C GLU A 17 21.59 4.77 24.11
N LYS A 18 22.62 5.35 23.51
CA LYS A 18 22.54 5.87 22.13
C LYS A 18 22.38 4.73 21.12
N ILE A 19 23.06 3.61 21.32
CA ILE A 19 22.92 2.42 20.46
C ILE A 19 21.48 1.89 20.55
N GLU A 20 20.95 1.73 21.76
CA GLU A 20 19.58 1.24 21.97
C GLU A 20 18.54 2.19 21.35
N TRP A 21 18.72 3.50 21.50
CA TRP A 21 17.85 4.49 20.87
C TRP A 21 17.90 4.44 19.33
N ILE A 22 19.07 4.24 18.74
CA ILE A 22 19.21 4.09 17.28
C ILE A 22 18.54 2.80 16.81
N LEU A 23 18.73 1.68 17.51
CA LEU A 23 18.09 0.41 17.17
C LEU A 23 16.56 0.51 17.21
N ASN A 24 16.01 1.16 18.24
CA ASN A 24 14.57 1.43 18.33
C ASN A 24 14.05 2.27 17.15
N LYS A 25 14.82 3.26 16.71
CA LYS A 25 14.49 4.04 15.51
C LYS A 25 14.56 3.23 14.23
N ILE A 26 15.57 2.37 14.08
CA ILE A 26 15.68 1.47 12.92
C ILE A 26 14.48 0.54 12.87
N ALA A 27 14.12 -0.11 13.98
CA ALA A 27 12.96 -1.00 14.05
C ALA A 27 11.65 -0.28 13.69
N PHE A 28 11.45 0.95 14.16
CA PHE A 28 10.30 1.78 13.77
C PHE A 28 10.27 2.04 12.26
N LEU A 29 11.41 2.46 11.69
CA LEU A 29 11.51 2.75 10.25
C LEU A 29 11.31 1.50 9.40
N GLU A 30 11.83 0.34 9.82
CA GLU A 30 11.61 -0.94 9.15
C GLU A 30 10.12 -1.34 9.16
N THR A 31 9.44 -1.07 10.26
CA THR A 31 7.99 -1.32 10.39
C THR A 31 7.18 -0.42 9.45
N GLU A 32 7.53 0.86 9.37
CA GLU A 32 6.90 1.80 8.43
C GLU A 32 7.22 1.43 6.97
N LEU A 33 8.45 1.00 6.70
CA LEU A 33 8.87 0.56 5.38
C LEU A 33 8.16 -0.73 4.96
N ALA A 34 7.88 -1.65 5.89
CA ALA A 34 7.06 -2.83 5.65
C ALA A 34 5.60 -2.47 5.30
N LYS A 35 5.03 -1.44 5.95
CA LYS A 35 3.68 -0.92 5.58
C LYS A 35 3.67 -0.30 4.17
N LEU A 36 4.76 0.33 3.77
CA LEU A 36 4.93 0.95 2.45
C LEU A 36 5.24 -0.07 1.34
N LYS A 37 5.91 -1.18 1.67
CA LYS A 37 6.21 -2.31 0.76
C LYS A 37 5.00 -3.19 0.42
N LYS A 38 3.76 -2.72 0.64
CA LYS A 38 2.60 -3.40 0.05
C LYS A 38 2.81 -3.51 -1.46
N PRO A 39 2.76 -4.71 -2.05
CA PRO A 39 3.04 -4.87 -3.47
C PRO A 39 2.08 -3.99 -4.28
N GLN A 40 2.64 -3.05 -5.06
CA GLN A 40 1.88 -2.08 -5.87
C GLN A 40 0.92 -2.72 -6.89
N ASN A 41 1.01 -4.05 -7.09
CA ASN A 41 0.13 -4.82 -7.96
C ASN A 41 -0.71 -5.88 -7.21
N GLN A 42 -0.96 -5.68 -5.92
CA GLN A 42 -1.81 -6.60 -5.17
C GLN A 42 -3.26 -6.51 -5.64
N TRP A 43 -3.88 -7.67 -5.80
CA TRP A 43 -5.32 -7.79 -5.95
C TRP A 43 -5.92 -7.81 -4.55
N LEU A 44 -6.63 -6.76 -4.19
CA LEU A 44 -7.31 -6.62 -2.90
C LEU A 44 -8.77 -7.04 -3.01
N THR A 45 -9.38 -7.39 -1.88
CA THR A 45 -10.84 -7.50 -1.81
C THR A 45 -11.50 -6.15 -2.07
N LEU A 46 -12.80 -6.15 -2.34
CA LEU A 46 -13.54 -4.93 -2.63
C LEU A 46 -13.54 -3.98 -1.42
N GLU A 47 -13.58 -4.56 -0.22
CA GLU A 47 -13.58 -3.88 1.08
C GLU A 47 -12.23 -3.22 1.36
N GLU A 48 -11.13 -3.97 1.21
CA GLU A 48 -9.77 -3.43 1.35
C GLU A 48 -9.49 -2.34 0.31
N ALA A 49 -9.89 -2.56 -0.94
CA ALA A 49 -9.72 -1.57 -2.00
C ALA A 49 -10.53 -0.30 -1.72
N ALA A 50 -11.73 -0.41 -1.16
CA ALA A 50 -12.55 0.73 -0.76
C ALA A 50 -11.89 1.54 0.36
N ALA A 51 -11.35 0.85 1.37
CA ALA A 51 -10.59 1.48 2.45
C ALA A 51 -9.35 2.22 1.90
N GLU A 52 -8.57 1.59 1.01
CA GLU A 52 -7.37 2.19 0.43
C GLU A 52 -7.68 3.35 -0.54
N LEU A 53 -8.84 3.33 -1.19
CA LEU A 53 -9.31 4.41 -2.06
C LEU A 53 -10.00 5.55 -1.31
N GLY A 54 -10.26 5.41 0.00
CA GLY A 54 -11.03 6.37 0.78
C GLY A 54 -12.49 6.50 0.29
N LYS A 55 -13.08 5.38 -0.16
CA LYS A 55 -14.43 5.34 -0.76
C LYS A 55 -15.31 4.30 -0.09
N SER A 56 -16.62 4.39 -0.29
CA SER A 56 -17.53 3.32 0.09
C SER A 56 -17.43 2.12 -0.88
N VAL A 57 -17.65 0.91 -0.35
CA VAL A 57 -17.67 -0.34 -1.13
C VAL A 57 -18.63 -0.24 -2.32
N SER A 58 -19.80 0.36 -2.11
CA SER A 58 -20.82 0.60 -3.13
C SER A 58 -20.32 1.52 -4.24
N ALA A 59 -19.63 2.62 -3.90
CA ALA A 59 -19.09 3.56 -4.88
C ALA A 59 -18.01 2.90 -5.75
N VAL A 60 -17.12 2.11 -5.15
CA VAL A 60 -16.11 1.34 -5.91
C VAL A 60 -16.80 0.35 -6.84
N ARG A 61 -17.77 -0.44 -6.35
CA ARG A 61 -18.53 -1.40 -7.16
C ARG A 61 -19.25 -0.74 -8.33
N GLN A 62 -19.91 0.39 -8.08
CA GLN A 62 -20.64 1.15 -9.09
C GLN A 62 -19.70 1.68 -10.17
N ARG A 63 -18.51 2.17 -9.79
CA ARG A 63 -17.51 2.62 -10.76
C ARG A 63 -16.97 1.48 -11.62
N LEU A 64 -16.67 0.33 -10.99
CA LEU A 64 -16.16 -0.86 -11.69
C LEU A 64 -17.15 -1.35 -12.76
N LYS A 65 -18.44 -1.46 -12.38
CA LYS A 65 -19.51 -2.03 -13.21
C LYS A 65 -20.44 -0.96 -13.80
N SER A 66 -19.93 0.26 -14.02
CA SER A 66 -20.71 1.34 -14.63
C SER A 66 -21.24 0.93 -16.00
N THR A 67 -22.50 1.24 -16.30
CA THR A 67 -23.13 0.91 -17.59
C THR A 67 -22.59 1.73 -18.75
N LYS A 68 -22.14 2.97 -18.49
CA LYS A 68 -21.61 3.87 -19.53
C LYS A 68 -20.15 3.60 -19.87
N LYS A 69 -19.31 3.41 -18.83
CA LYS A 69 -17.86 3.21 -19.00
C LYS A 69 -17.36 2.22 -17.94
N PRO A 70 -17.63 0.91 -18.11
CA PRO A 70 -17.16 -0.10 -17.18
C PRO A 70 -15.64 -0.12 -17.15
N MET A 71 -15.07 -0.37 -15.96
CA MET A 71 -13.62 -0.55 -15.86
C MET A 71 -13.22 -1.91 -16.46
N PRO A 72 -12.04 -2.04 -17.08
CA PRO A 72 -11.62 -3.28 -17.72
C PRO A 72 -11.52 -4.46 -16.73
N LYS A 73 -12.31 -5.52 -16.99
CA LYS A 73 -12.21 -6.79 -16.25
C LYS A 73 -10.88 -7.49 -16.58
N GLY A 74 -10.24 -8.11 -15.60
CA GLY A 74 -8.93 -8.76 -15.70
C GLY A 74 -7.73 -7.82 -15.55
N LYS A 75 -7.91 -6.50 -15.74
CA LYS A 75 -6.87 -5.48 -15.51
C LYS A 75 -7.10 -4.66 -14.26
N VAL A 76 -8.33 -4.17 -14.07
CA VAL A 76 -8.70 -3.34 -12.90
C VAL A 76 -9.44 -4.15 -11.85
N TRP A 77 -10.34 -5.04 -12.27
CA TRP A 77 -11.10 -5.89 -11.35
C TRP A 77 -11.30 -7.30 -11.92
N LYS A 78 -11.46 -8.28 -11.05
CA LYS A 78 -11.77 -9.66 -11.43
C LYS A 78 -12.81 -10.27 -10.49
N GLN A 79 -13.58 -11.19 -11.03
CA GLN A 79 -14.60 -11.96 -10.31
C GLN A 79 -14.73 -13.32 -10.99
N ALA A 80 -14.64 -14.40 -10.22
CA ALA A 80 -14.65 -15.77 -10.75
C ALA A 80 -15.97 -16.10 -11.45
N LYS A 81 -17.10 -15.97 -10.73
CA LYS A 81 -18.46 -16.10 -11.27
C LYS A 81 -19.40 -15.08 -10.60
N LYS A 82 -20.60 -14.89 -11.15
CA LYS A 82 -21.63 -14.03 -10.52
C LYS A 82 -21.89 -14.52 -9.08
N GLY A 83 -21.90 -13.60 -8.12
CA GLY A 83 -22.06 -13.91 -6.69
C GLY A 83 -20.76 -14.10 -5.90
N HIS A 84 -19.62 -14.34 -6.56
CA HIS A 84 -18.32 -14.48 -5.86
C HIS A 84 -17.72 -13.12 -5.48
N ALA A 85 -16.74 -13.15 -4.56
CA ALA A 85 -15.94 -11.98 -4.19
C ALA A 85 -15.32 -11.29 -5.42
N ILE A 86 -15.30 -9.96 -5.37
CA ILE A 86 -14.65 -9.12 -6.38
C ILE A 86 -13.27 -8.75 -5.84
N SER A 87 -12.24 -8.96 -6.66
CA SER A 87 -10.91 -8.44 -6.37
C SER A 87 -10.60 -7.24 -7.25
N VAL A 88 -9.91 -6.25 -6.70
CA VAL A 88 -9.59 -4.97 -7.35
C VAL A 88 -8.10 -4.71 -7.27
N ASN A 89 -7.51 -4.24 -8.37
CA ASN A 89 -6.16 -3.70 -8.37
C ASN A 89 -6.27 -2.18 -8.22
N VAL A 90 -5.92 -1.66 -7.04
CA VAL A 90 -6.10 -0.24 -6.67
C VAL A 90 -5.24 0.68 -7.54
N THR A 91 -4.02 0.27 -7.88
CA THR A 91 -3.12 1.03 -8.74
C THR A 91 -3.72 1.24 -10.13
N ASN A 92 -4.23 0.17 -10.75
CA ASN A 92 -4.91 0.27 -12.03
C ASN A 92 -6.24 1.03 -11.88
N PHE A 93 -6.99 0.81 -10.79
CA PHE A 93 -8.20 1.58 -10.52
C PHE A 93 -7.95 3.10 -10.55
N ARG A 94 -6.88 3.58 -9.91
CA ARG A 94 -6.49 5.00 -9.94
C ARG A 94 -6.09 5.47 -11.35
N LYS A 95 -5.40 4.65 -12.15
CA LYS A 95 -5.04 4.97 -13.55
C LYS A 95 -6.27 5.07 -14.48
N PHE A 96 -7.33 4.33 -14.18
CA PHE A 96 -8.54 4.25 -15.01
C PHE A 96 -9.71 5.08 -14.48
N MET A 97 -9.53 5.81 -13.37
CA MET A 97 -10.53 6.73 -12.81
C MET A 97 -10.84 7.82 -13.82
#